data_AF-A0A5R8NB22-F1
#
_entry.id   AF-A0A5R8NB22-F1
#
_cell.length_a   1.000
_cell.length_b   1.000
_cell.length_c   1.000
_cell.angle_alpha   90.00
_cell.angle_beta   90.00
_cell.angle_gamma   90.00
#
_symmetry.space_group_name_H-M   'P 1'
#
loop_
_entity.id
_entity.type
_entity.pdbx_description
1 polymer ?
#
loop_
_entity_poly.entity_id
_entity_poly.type
_entity_poly.pdbx_seq_one_letter_code
_entity_poly.pdbx_strand_id
1 'polypeptide(L)'
;MARARLRICTVPGCPKAQPERRCPEHQTDYDRHQRATTPTKATRTWAERQRRAGTVAAHRARHGDWCPGWERPAHPATDLTADHRTAIAAGGDPTGPLQVLCRACNAAKGARHAD
;
A
#
# COMPACT_ATOMS: atom_id res chain seq x y z
N MET A 1 5.26 39.68 1.20
CA MET A 1 6.31 39.31 2.19
C MET A 1 6.88 37.95 1.81
N ALA A 2 8.19 37.84 1.60
CA ALA A 2 8.82 36.53 1.37
C ALA A 2 8.74 35.72 2.67
N ARG A 3 8.05 34.57 2.65
CA ARG A 3 8.06 33.65 3.80
C ARG A 3 9.49 33.16 4.02
N ALA A 4 9.92 33.13 5.29
CA ALA A 4 11.17 32.50 5.66
C ALA A 4 11.23 31.09 5.05
N ARG A 5 12.23 30.86 4.19
CA ARG A 5 12.40 29.59 3.45
C ARG A 5 12.83 28.45 4.36
N LEU A 6 13.33 28.76 5.56
CA LEU A 6 13.79 27.79 6.54
C LEU A 6 12.83 27.75 7.73
N ARG A 7 12.58 26.55 8.22
CA ARG A 7 11.76 26.24 9.39
C ARG A 7 12.60 25.44 10.38
N ILE A 8 12.35 25.66 11.66
CA ILE A 8 12.95 24.82 12.70
C ILE A 8 12.35 23.41 12.60
N CYS A 9 13.19 22.40 12.79
CA CYS A 9 12.78 21.00 12.87
C CYS A 9 11.66 20.83 13.89
N THR A 10 10.59 20.11 13.54
CA THR A 10 9.43 19.94 14.43
C THR A 10 9.66 18.95 15.58
N VAL A 11 10.84 18.36 15.70
CA VAL A 11 11.16 17.48 16.83
C VAL A 11 11.58 18.34 18.02
N PRO A 12 10.91 18.22 19.19
CA PRO A 12 11.24 18.99 20.38
C PRO A 12 12.74 18.90 20.73
N GLY A 13 13.37 20.04 20.97
CA GLY A 13 14.80 20.12 21.33
C GLY A 13 15.78 20.08 20.15
N CYS A 14 15.33 19.91 18.90
CA CYS A 14 16.22 19.96 17.74
C CYS A 14 16.40 21.40 17.22
N PRO A 15 17.62 21.97 17.24
CA PRO A 15 17.84 23.36 16.82
C PRO A 15 18.02 23.54 15.30
N LYS A 16 17.97 22.45 14.50
CA LYS A 16 18.25 22.49 13.06
C LYS A 16 17.18 23.29 12.31
N ALA A 17 17.61 24.20 11.43
CA ALA A 17 16.77 24.97 10.53
C ALA A 17 16.95 24.48 9.08
N GLN A 18 15.87 24.10 8.42
CA GLN A 18 15.88 23.55 7.06
C GLN A 18 14.57 23.87 6.33
N PRO A 19 14.49 23.74 4.99
CA PRO A 19 13.24 24.00 4.26
C PRO A 19 12.09 23.05 4.64
N GLU A 20 12.43 21.81 4.99
CA GLU A 20 11.48 20.76 5.31
C GLU A 20 11.02 20.78 6.78
N ARG A 21 9.95 20.03 7.07
CA ARG A 21 9.39 19.91 8.42
C ARG A 21 10.38 19.30 9.44
N ARG A 22 11.22 18.36 9.00
CA ARG A 22 12.21 17.67 9.84
C ARG A 22 13.57 17.75 9.19
N CYS A 23 14.61 17.78 10.01
CA CYS A 23 15.97 17.60 9.52
C CYS A 23 16.15 16.16 8.99
N PRO A 24 17.16 15.90 8.14
CA PRO A 24 17.37 14.59 7.50
C PRO A 24 17.43 13.40 8.47
N GLU A 25 18.03 13.62 9.65
CA GLU A 25 18.14 12.62 10.73
C GLU A 25 16.76 12.24 11.30
N HIS A 26 16.00 13.23 11.78
CA HIS A 26 14.66 12.98 12.30
C HIS A 26 13.65 12.55 11.24
N GLN A 27 13.89 12.89 9.98
CA GLN A 27 13.12 12.34 8.86
C GLN A 27 13.40 10.85 8.70
N THR A 28 14.67 10.44 8.79
CA THR A 28 15.08 9.03 8.75
C THR A 28 14.48 8.23 9.91
N ASP A 29 14.50 8.78 11.13
CA ASP A 29 13.89 8.15 12.30
C ASP A 29 12.38 8.00 12.16
N TYR A 30 11.71 9.05 11.69
CA TYR A 30 10.28 9.02 11.41
C TYR A 30 9.95 7.96 10.35
N ASP A 31 10.70 7.89 9.27
CA ASP A 31 10.49 6.92 8.20
C ASP A 31 10.78 5.49 8.67
N ARG A 32 11.81 5.27 9.50
CA ARG A 32 12.09 3.98 10.15
C ARG A 32 10.91 3.56 11.02
N HIS A 33 10.43 4.44 11.90
CA HIS A 33 9.28 4.16 12.75
C HIS A 33 8.04 3.83 11.91
N GLN A 34 7.73 4.64 10.89
CA GLN A 34 6.60 4.41 9.99
C GLN A 34 6.68 3.08 9.26
N ARG A 35 7.86 2.67 8.78
CA ARG A 35 8.07 1.35 8.16
C ARG A 35 7.82 0.20 9.13
N ALA A 36 8.17 0.38 10.40
CA ALA A 36 7.98 -0.63 11.45
C ALA A 36 6.53 -0.71 11.96
N THR A 37 5.84 0.42 12.11
CA THR A 37 4.56 0.49 12.83
C THR A 37 3.33 0.65 11.94
N THR A 38 3.49 1.13 10.69
CA THR A 38 2.34 1.27 9.78
C THR A 38 2.15 -0.06 9.03
N PRO A 39 1.03 -0.79 9.25
CA PRO A 39 0.83 -2.12 8.67
C PRO A 39 0.96 -2.13 7.15
N THR A 40 0.42 -1.11 6.47
CA THR A 40 0.50 -0.97 5.01
C THR A 40 1.90 -0.64 4.48
N LYS A 41 2.84 -0.21 5.33
CA LYS A 41 4.25 0.03 4.96
C LYS A 41 5.11 -1.18 5.31
N ALA A 42 4.86 -1.81 6.45
CA ALA A 42 5.57 -3.02 6.88
C ALA A 42 5.43 -4.16 5.86
N THR A 43 4.30 -4.25 5.16
CA THR A 43 4.04 -5.28 4.16
C THR A 43 4.60 -4.99 2.77
N ARG A 44 5.19 -3.82 2.51
CA ARG A 44 5.80 -3.48 1.21
C ARG A 44 7.18 -4.11 1.02
N THR A 45 7.31 -5.40 1.30
CA THR A 45 8.54 -6.16 1.14
C THR A 45 8.67 -6.71 -0.28
N TRP A 46 9.90 -7.05 -0.68
CA TRP A 46 10.13 -7.75 -1.94
C TRP A 46 9.40 -9.10 -1.98
N ALA A 47 9.35 -9.82 -0.86
CA ALA A 47 8.65 -11.09 -0.75
C ALA A 47 7.13 -10.94 -1.02
N GLU A 48 6.47 -9.92 -0.46
CA GLU A 48 5.05 -9.66 -0.73
C GLU A 48 4.82 -9.22 -2.18
N ARG A 49 5.74 -8.45 -2.77
CA ARG A 49 5.68 -8.12 -4.21
C ARG A 49 5.74 -9.38 -5.07
N GLN A 50 6.64 -10.32 -4.77
CA GLN A 50 6.74 -11.59 -5.48
C GLN A 50 5.48 -12.45 -5.29
N ARG A 51 4.97 -12.51 -4.05
CA ARG A 51 3.74 -13.24 -3.73
C ARG A 51 2.55 -12.74 -4.53
N ARG A 52 2.32 -11.42 -4.59
CA ARG A 52 1.26 -10.80 -5.39
C ARG A 52 1.42 -11.10 -6.89
N ALA A 53 2.64 -10.99 -7.42
CA ALA A 53 2.93 -11.32 -8.81
C ALA A 53 2.64 -12.80 -9.12
N GLY A 54 3.06 -13.71 -8.23
CA GLY A 54 2.78 -15.14 -8.32
C GLY A 54 1.29 -15.46 -8.28
N THR A 55 0.51 -14.77 -7.42
CA THR A 55 -0.95 -14.92 -7.38
C THR A 55 -1.61 -14.50 -8.69
N VAL A 56 -1.21 -13.37 -9.28
CA VAL A 56 -1.74 -12.93 -10.59
C VAL A 56 -1.35 -13.91 -11.69
N ALA A 57 -0.11 -14.38 -11.72
CA ALA A 57 0.35 -15.36 -12.70
C ALA A 57 -0.43 -16.68 -12.60
N ALA A 58 -0.63 -17.19 -11.39
CA ALA A 58 -1.41 -18.40 -11.14
C ALA A 58 -2.88 -18.25 -11.55
N HIS A 59 -3.47 -17.08 -11.33
CA HIS A 59 -4.83 -16.77 -11.79
C HIS A 59 -4.91 -16.77 -13.31
N ARG A 60 -3.99 -16.05 -13.99
CA ARG A 60 -3.94 -16.01 -15.46
C ARG A 60 -3.76 -17.38 -16.07
N ALA A 61 -2.95 -18.25 -15.46
CA ALA A 61 -2.77 -19.62 -15.94
C ALA A 61 -4.05 -20.46 -15.91
N ARG A 62 -4.99 -20.17 -14.98
CA ARG A 62 -6.23 -20.93 -14.80
C ARG A 62 -7.44 -20.31 -15.50
N HIS A 63 -7.50 -18.98 -15.52
CA HIS A 63 -8.70 -18.22 -15.93
C HIS A 63 -8.43 -17.22 -17.05
N GLY A 64 -7.17 -17.08 -17.50
CA GLY A 64 -6.77 -16.03 -18.43
C GLY A 64 -6.93 -14.64 -17.85
N ASP A 65 -7.13 -13.66 -18.74
CA ASP A 65 -7.38 -12.26 -18.39
C ASP A 65 -8.85 -12.03 -18.03
N TRP A 66 -9.31 -12.74 -17.00
CA TRP A 66 -10.68 -12.69 -16.50
C TRP A 66 -10.71 -12.16 -15.07
N CYS A 67 -11.43 -11.07 -14.83
CA CYS A 67 -11.62 -10.53 -13.49
C CYS A 67 -12.89 -11.11 -12.85
N PRO A 68 -12.82 -11.65 -11.61
CA PRO A 68 -14.00 -12.12 -10.87
C PRO A 68 -15.06 -11.05 -10.64
N GLY A 69 -14.64 -9.77 -10.57
CA GLY A 69 -15.53 -8.64 -10.33
C GLY A 69 -15.63 -8.26 -8.85
N TRP A 70 -15.98 -7.02 -8.59
CA TRP A 70 -16.28 -6.48 -7.27
C TRP A 70 -17.53 -5.61 -7.40
N GLU A 71 -18.62 -5.98 -6.70
CA GLU A 71 -19.94 -5.34 -6.82
C GLU A 71 -20.46 -5.24 -8.26
N ARG A 72 -19.95 -6.10 -9.14
CA ARG A 72 -20.35 -6.23 -10.54
C ARG A 72 -20.01 -7.62 -11.05
N PRO A 73 -20.63 -8.08 -12.14
CA PRO A 73 -20.34 -9.38 -12.74
C PRO A 73 -18.87 -9.55 -13.15
N ALA A 74 -18.46 -10.81 -13.22
CA ALA A 74 -17.15 -11.20 -13.75
C ALA A 74 -17.03 -10.80 -15.23
N HIS A 75 -15.85 -10.34 -15.64
CA HIS A 75 -15.65 -9.70 -16.95
C HIS A 75 -14.19 -9.82 -17.42
N PRO A 76 -13.93 -9.70 -18.75
CA PRO A 76 -12.56 -9.65 -19.27
C PRO A 76 -11.79 -8.43 -18.74
N ALA A 77 -10.55 -8.64 -18.31
CA ALA A 77 -9.64 -7.56 -17.93
C ALA A 77 -8.18 -8.02 -18.01
N THR A 78 -7.35 -7.27 -18.73
CA THR A 78 -5.92 -7.56 -18.88
C THR A 78 -5.09 -7.03 -17.71
N ASP A 79 -5.52 -5.91 -17.11
CA ASP A 79 -4.81 -5.25 -16.02
C ASP A 79 -5.22 -5.79 -14.64
N LEU A 80 -4.72 -6.99 -14.34
CA LEU A 80 -5.01 -7.72 -13.10
C LEU A 80 -4.03 -7.37 -11.97
N THR A 81 -4.55 -7.30 -10.76
CA THR A 81 -3.83 -6.99 -9.53
C THR A 81 -4.20 -8.00 -8.45
N ALA A 82 -3.30 -8.23 -7.49
CA ALA A 82 -3.58 -9.01 -6.30
C ALA A 82 -3.67 -8.10 -5.07
N ASP A 83 -4.72 -8.31 -4.29
CA ASP A 83 -5.00 -7.58 -3.05
C ASP A 83 -5.44 -8.53 -1.94
N HIS A 84 -5.25 -8.13 -0.68
CA HIS A 84 -5.67 -8.93 0.47
C HIS A 84 -7.19 -8.99 0.54
N ARG A 85 -7.78 -10.18 0.72
CA ARG A 85 -9.25 -10.32 0.83
C ARG A 85 -9.82 -9.37 1.87
N THR A 86 -9.24 -9.39 3.08
CA THR A 86 -9.44 -8.37 4.12
C THR A 86 -8.30 -7.37 4.05
N ALA A 87 -8.63 -6.09 3.84
CA ALA A 87 -7.61 -5.06 3.73
C ALA A 87 -6.80 -4.95 5.03
N ILE A 88 -5.47 -4.85 4.91
CA ILE A 88 -4.56 -4.67 6.06
C ILE A 88 -4.92 -3.40 6.85
N ALA A 89 -5.35 -2.34 6.17
CA ALA A 89 -5.78 -1.10 6.82
C ALA A 89 -7.05 -1.28 7.69
N ALA A 90 -7.86 -2.30 7.42
CA ALA A 90 -9.04 -2.68 8.20
C ALA A 90 -8.73 -3.78 9.23
N GLY A 91 -7.44 -4.03 9.53
CA GLY A 91 -7.01 -5.07 10.48
C GLY A 91 -6.83 -6.46 9.87
N GLY A 92 -6.89 -6.59 8.54
CA GLY A 92 -6.63 -7.85 7.85
C GLY A 92 -5.20 -8.35 8.05
N ASP A 93 -5.04 -9.67 8.08
CA ASP A 93 -3.74 -10.32 8.22
C ASP A 93 -2.83 -10.01 7.01
N PRO A 94 -1.65 -9.40 7.24
CA PRO A 94 -0.58 -9.21 6.25
C PRO A 94 -0.21 -10.44 5.42
N THR A 95 -0.29 -11.62 6.03
CA THR A 95 0.04 -12.91 5.41
C THR A 95 -1.20 -13.65 4.90
N GLY A 96 -2.37 -13.09 5.17
CA GLY A 96 -3.67 -13.62 4.83
C GLY A 96 -3.91 -13.73 3.31
N PRO A 97 -5.01 -14.38 2.91
CA PRO A 97 -5.26 -14.75 1.52
C PRO A 97 -5.35 -13.53 0.60
N LEU A 98 -4.77 -13.67 -0.59
CA LEU A 98 -4.93 -12.72 -1.68
C LEU A 98 -6.11 -13.11 -2.57
N GLN A 99 -6.71 -12.11 -3.20
CA GLN A 99 -7.65 -12.24 -4.30
C GLN A 99 -7.16 -11.45 -5.51
N VAL A 100 -7.54 -11.89 -6.70
CA VAL A 100 -7.23 -11.20 -7.95
C VAL A 100 -8.42 -10.40 -8.43
N LEU A 101 -8.19 -9.12 -8.72
CA LEU A 101 -9.15 -8.21 -9.31
C LEU A 101 -8.47 -7.33 -10.36
N CYS A 102 -9.22 -6.86 -11.35
CA CYS A 102 -8.71 -5.80 -12.22
C CYS A 102 -8.46 -4.51 -11.41
N ARG A 103 -7.59 -3.63 -11.91
CA ARG A 103 -7.26 -2.37 -11.22
C ARG A 103 -8.48 -1.54 -10.85
N ALA A 104 -9.50 -1.50 -11.73
CA ALA A 104 -10.74 -0.78 -11.47
C ALA A 104 -11.56 -1.40 -10.33
N CYS A 105 -11.77 -2.72 -10.33
CA CYS A 105 -12.46 -3.41 -9.24
C CYS A 105 -11.70 -3.33 -7.93
N ASN A 106 -10.36 -3.44 -7.98
CA ASN A 106 -9.52 -3.30 -6.79
C ASN A 106 -9.61 -1.89 -6.19
N ALA A 107 -9.59 -0.85 -7.05
CA ALA A 107 -9.78 0.53 -6.61
C ALA A 107 -11.18 0.76 -6.02
N ALA A 108 -12.23 0.19 -6.64
CA ALA A 108 -13.59 0.27 -6.14
C ALA A 108 -13.73 -0.39 -4.76
N LYS A 109 -13.11 -1.56 -4.55
CA LYS A 109 -13.11 -2.26 -3.26
C LYS A 109 -12.53 -1.40 -2.14
N GLY A 110 -11.34 -0.84 -2.33
CA GLY A 110 -10.66 -0.06 -1.30
C GLY A 110 -10.37 -0.88 -0.04
N ALA A 111 -10.79 -0.38 1.13
CA ALA A 111 -10.63 -1.09 2.41
C ALA A 111 -11.78 -2.05 2.76
N ARG A 112 -12.80 -2.15 1.88
CA ARG A 112 -13.95 -3.03 2.07
C ARG A 112 -13.53 -4.48 1.84
N HIS A 113 -14.22 -5.42 2.45
CA HIS A 113 -13.97 -6.86 2.28
C HIS A 113 -15.26 -7.54 1.84
N ALA A 114 -15.13 -8.65 1.10
CA ALA A 114 -16.28 -9.50 0.85
C ALA A 114 -16.54 -10.28 2.14
N ASP A 115 -17.80 -10.33 2.56
CA ASP A 115 -18.27 -11.20 3.63
C ASP A 115 -18.07 -12.67 3.28
#